data_AF-A0A9D9Q682-F1
#
_entry.id   AF-A0A9D9Q682-F1
#
_cell.length_a   1.000
_cell.length_b   1.000
_cell.length_c   1.000
_cell.angle_alpha   90.00
_cell.angle_beta   90.00
_cell.angle_gamma   90.00
#
_symmetry.space_group_name_H-M   'P 1'
#
loop_
_entity.id
_entity.type
_entity.pdbx_description
1 polymer ?
#
loop_
_entity_poly.entity_id
_entity_poly.type
_entity_poly.pdbx_seq_one_letter_code
_entity_poly.pdbx_strand_id
1 'polypeptide(L)'
;FAGAALALTLTMIGVPALAFALGMFIPLSLNTPLLVGGLIAWFVSSRSKDKALNKARADRGTLIASGFIAGGALMGVVSAVLRFCEIDWFAAEWNASKGAEWLSVAMYVLIIGYMIWDSCRAKKEE
;
A
#
# COMPACT_ATOMS: atom_id res chain seq x y z
N PHE A 1 6.77 6.86 -31.44
CA PHE A 1 5.50 6.60 -32.15
C PHE A 1 4.70 5.43 -31.57
N ALA A 2 5.31 4.26 -31.30
CA ALA A 2 4.60 3.11 -30.73
C ALA A 2 3.83 3.44 -29.43
N GLY A 3 4.45 4.11 -28.46
CA GLY A 3 3.78 4.50 -27.21
C GLY A 3 2.60 5.47 -27.39
N ALA A 4 2.66 6.39 -28.35
CA ALA A 4 1.57 7.32 -28.64
C ALA A 4 0.39 6.61 -29.32
N ALA A 5 0.66 5.68 -30.24
CA ALA A 5 -0.37 4.85 -30.86
C ALA A 5 -1.08 3.96 -29.83
N LEU A 6 -0.32 3.37 -28.89
CA LEU A 6 -0.81 2.53 -27.80
C LEU A 6 -1.63 3.35 -26.78
N ALA A 7 -1.17 4.55 -26.44
CA ALA A 7 -1.93 5.47 -25.59
C ALA A 7 -3.27 5.90 -26.21
N LEU A 8 -3.29 6.16 -27.53
CA LEU A 8 -4.53 6.49 -28.27
C LEU A 8 -5.51 5.33 -28.28
N THR A 9 -5.03 4.11 -28.53
CA THR A 9 -5.89 2.90 -28.51
C THR A 9 -6.46 2.63 -27.12
N LEU A 10 -5.66 2.77 -26.07
CA LEU A 10 -6.14 2.64 -24.68
C LEU A 10 -7.20 3.69 -24.33
N THR A 11 -6.97 4.93 -24.75
CA THR A 11 -7.92 6.03 -24.53
C THR A 11 -9.25 5.79 -25.26
N MET A 12 -9.22 5.20 -26.47
CA MET A 12 -10.43 4.79 -27.19
C MET A 12 -11.21 3.67 -26.50
N ILE A 13 -10.50 2.76 -25.81
CA ILE A 13 -11.12 1.64 -25.06
C ILE A 13 -11.57 2.10 -23.65
N GLY A 14 -11.35 3.37 -23.30
CA GLY A 14 -11.70 3.93 -21.98
C GLY A 14 -10.76 3.49 -20.85
N VAL A 15 -9.61 2.89 -21.19
CA VAL A 15 -8.57 2.53 -20.21
C VAL A 15 -7.61 3.72 -20.07
N PRO A 16 -7.39 4.26 -18.87
CA PRO A 16 -6.42 5.32 -18.67
C PRO A 16 -5.01 4.83 -19.03
N ALA A 17 -4.42 5.40 -20.09
CA ALA A 17 -3.08 5.03 -20.55
C ALA A 17 -2.02 5.18 -19.44
N LEU A 18 -2.23 6.12 -18.51
CA LEU A 18 -1.37 6.34 -17.35
C LEU A 18 -1.35 5.13 -16.39
N ALA A 19 -2.51 4.60 -16.03
CA ALA A 19 -2.63 3.45 -15.13
C ALA A 19 -2.07 2.17 -15.77
N PHE A 20 -2.29 2.02 -17.08
CA PHE A 20 -1.72 0.93 -17.86
C PHE A 20 -0.19 1.00 -17.92
N ALA A 21 0.37 2.17 -18.24
CA ALA A 21 1.82 2.38 -18.27
C ALA A 21 2.46 2.16 -16.88
N LEU A 22 1.83 2.65 -15.80
CA LEU A 22 2.26 2.38 -14.43
C LEU A 22 2.30 0.88 -14.11
N GLY A 23 1.26 0.14 -14.50
CA GLY A 23 1.17 -1.30 -14.28
C GLY A 23 2.22 -2.11 -15.05
N MET A 24 2.67 -1.63 -16.21
CA MET A 24 3.74 -2.26 -16.99
C MET A 24 5.15 -1.84 -16.54
N PHE A 25 5.30 -0.67 -15.94
CA PHE A 25 6.58 -0.11 -15.54
C PHE A 25 7.06 -0.61 -14.17
N ILE A 26 6.12 -0.91 -13.26
CA ILE A 26 6.43 -1.34 -11.90
C ILE A 26 6.61 -2.88 -11.86
N PRO A 27 7.72 -3.40 -11.30
CA PRO A 27 7.92 -4.84 -11.16
C PRO A 27 6.76 -5.47 -10.38
N LEU A 28 6.39 -6.71 -10.75
CA LEU A 28 5.18 -7.36 -10.26
C LEU A 28 5.11 -7.41 -8.72
N SER A 29 6.26 -7.56 -8.06
CA SER A 29 6.42 -7.52 -6.61
C SER A 29 5.95 -6.22 -5.94
N LEU A 30 6.00 -5.08 -6.65
CA LEU A 30 5.50 -3.78 -6.18
C LEU A 30 4.06 -3.50 -6.64
N ASN A 31 3.61 -4.12 -7.74
CA ASN A 31 2.24 -3.98 -8.23
C ASN A 31 1.24 -4.77 -7.35
N THR A 32 1.62 -5.95 -6.85
CA THR A 32 0.71 -6.76 -6.00
C THR A 32 0.28 -6.04 -4.71
N PRO A 33 1.18 -5.42 -3.93
CA PRO A 33 0.79 -4.63 -2.76
C PRO A 33 -0.07 -3.41 -3.12
N LEU A 34 0.20 -2.75 -4.26
CA LEU A 34 -0.58 -1.61 -4.72
C LEU A 34 -2.01 -2.01 -5.11
N LEU A 35 -2.15 -3.14 -5.80
CA LEU A 35 -3.45 -3.73 -6.12
C LEU A 35 -4.22 -4.11 -4.84
N VAL A 36 -3.55 -4.76 -3.88
CA VAL A 36 -4.14 -5.10 -2.58
C VAL A 36 -4.60 -3.83 -1.84
N GLY A 37 -3.78 -2.78 -1.80
CA GLY A 37 -4.15 -1.48 -1.22
C GLY A 37 -5.37 -0.86 -1.89
N GLY A 38 -5.45 -0.90 -3.22
CA GLY A 38 -6.61 -0.44 -3.99
C GLY A 38 -7.89 -1.23 -3.69
N LEU A 39 -7.77 -2.56 -3.57
CA LEU A 39 -8.89 -3.43 -3.17
C LEU A 39 -9.38 -3.10 -1.75
N ILE A 40 -8.47 -2.83 -0.82
CA ILE A 40 -8.83 -2.44 0.55
C ILE A 40 -9.55 -1.08 0.56
N ALA A 41 -9.04 -0.08 -0.19
CA ALA A 41 -9.67 1.22 -0.30
C ALA A 41 -11.10 1.11 -0.88
N TRP A 42 -11.28 0.29 -1.91
CA TRP A 42 -12.60 -0.02 -2.46
C TRP A 42 -13.51 -0.73 -1.44
N PHE A 43 -12.96 -1.69 -0.69
CA PHE A 43 -13.72 -2.42 0.34
C PHE A 43 -14.19 -1.50 1.48
N VAL A 44 -13.32 -0.63 1.99
CA VAL A 44 -13.63 0.31 3.08
C VAL A 44 -14.65 1.36 2.65
N SER A 45 -14.56 1.85 1.40
CA SER A 45 -15.43 2.89 0.86
C SER A 45 -16.79 2.39 0.35
N SER A 46 -16.96 1.10 0.09
CA SER A 46 -18.21 0.52 -0.44
C SER A 46 -19.16 -0.03 0.63
N ARG A 47 -18.73 -0.13 1.89
CA ARG A 47 -19.46 -0.89 2.92
C ARG A 47 -20.72 -0.20 3.48
N SER A 48 -20.81 1.13 3.46
CA SER A 48 -21.99 1.85 3.96
C SER A 48 -22.89 2.33 2.83
N LYS A 49 -24.21 2.43 3.10
CA LYS A 49 -25.16 3.10 2.19
C LYS A 49 -25.08 4.63 2.29
N ASP A 50 -24.39 5.13 3.31
CA ASP A 50 -24.29 6.54 3.60
C ASP A 50 -22.99 7.13 3.06
N LYS A 51 -23.12 8.11 2.16
CA LYS A 51 -21.98 8.77 1.48
C LYS A 51 -21.06 9.51 2.45
N ALA A 52 -21.61 10.12 3.50
CA ALA A 52 -20.79 10.85 4.48
C ALA A 52 -19.93 9.89 5.31
N LEU A 53 -20.48 8.73 5.67
CA LEU A 53 -19.79 7.71 6.45
C LEU A 53 -18.69 7.01 5.63
N ASN A 54 -18.93 6.74 4.35
CA ASN A 54 -17.90 6.18 3.47
C ASN A 54 -16.75 7.15 3.24
N LYS A 55 -17.03 8.45 3.12
CA LYS A 55 -15.99 9.48 3.02
C LYS A 55 -15.13 9.54 4.27
N ALA A 56 -15.74 9.60 5.46
CA ALA A 56 -15.01 9.59 6.73
C ALA A 56 -14.10 8.36 6.89
N ARG A 57 -14.58 7.17 6.44
CA ARG A 57 -13.78 5.94 6.44
C ARG A 57 -12.61 5.99 5.46
N ALA A 58 -12.82 6.54 4.27
CA ALA A 58 -11.76 6.69 3.26
C ALA A 58 -10.69 7.70 3.69
N ASP A 59 -11.10 8.83 4.27
CA ASP A 59 -10.19 9.86 4.77
C ASP A 59 -9.37 9.31 5.96
N ARG A 60 -10.01 8.55 6.86
CA ARG A 60 -9.31 7.85 7.95
C ARG A 60 -8.34 6.79 7.43
N GLY A 61 -8.74 5.98 6.44
CA GLY A 61 -7.85 5.03 5.80
C GLY A 61 -6.63 5.71 5.16
N THR A 62 -6.84 6.87 4.52
CA THR A 62 -5.76 7.67 3.93
C THR A 62 -4.81 8.22 5.00
N LEU A 63 -5.34 8.69 6.14
CA LEU A 63 -4.54 9.17 7.27
C LEU A 63 -3.67 8.06 7.89
N ILE A 64 -4.21 6.86 8.03
CA ILE A 64 -3.46 5.70 8.53
C ILE A 64 -2.37 5.30 7.53
N ALA A 65 -2.71 5.25 6.24
CA ALA A 65 -1.76 4.91 5.18
C ALA A 65 -0.60 5.91 5.11
N SER A 66 -0.87 7.21 5.19
CA SER A 66 0.20 8.23 5.22
C SER A 66 1.06 8.13 6.48
N GLY A 67 0.47 7.78 7.63
CA GLY A 67 1.20 7.44 8.85
C GLY A 67 2.15 6.26 8.68
N PHE A 68 1.73 5.19 8.01
CA PHE A 68 2.61 4.05 7.69
C PHE A 68 3.72 4.42 6.71
N ILE A 69 3.45 5.26 5.71
CA ILE A 69 4.47 5.75 4.78
C ILE A 69 5.51 6.58 5.53
N ALA A 70 5.08 7.50 6.39
CA ALA A 70 5.97 8.32 7.20
C ALA A 70 6.80 7.47 8.18
N GLY A 71 6.17 6.51 8.86
CA GLY A 71 6.86 5.57 9.76
C GLY A 71 7.91 4.72 9.04
N GLY A 72 7.58 4.21 7.85
CA GLY A 72 8.53 3.48 7.00
C GLY A 72 9.73 4.33 6.59
N ALA A 73 9.50 5.58 6.20
CA ALA A 73 10.58 6.52 5.87
C ALA A 73 11.47 6.81 7.10
N LEU A 74 10.88 7.06 8.28
CA LEU A 74 11.64 7.28 9.52
C LEU A 74 12.49 6.06 9.89
N MET A 75 11.95 4.84 9.79
CA MET A 75 12.71 3.62 10.04
C MET A 75 13.85 3.41 9.03
N GLY A 76 13.67 3.86 7.77
CA GLY A 76 14.74 3.88 6.77
C GLY A 76 15.89 4.83 7.13
N VAL A 77 15.59 5.99 7.74
CA VAL A 77 16.63 6.90 8.25
C VAL A 77 17.35 6.28 9.43
N VAL A 78 16.62 5.67 10.37
CA VAL A 78 17.22 4.98 11.53
C VAL A 78 18.14 3.85 11.08
N SER A 79 17.74 3.04 10.10
CA SER A 79 18.59 1.96 9.58
C SER A 79 19.85 2.49 8.88
N ALA A 80 19.77 3.61 8.17
CA ALA A 80 20.94 4.26 7.57
C ALA A 80 21.93 4.76 8.62
N VAL A 81 21.44 5.33 9.73
CA VAL A 81 22.30 5.79 10.84
C VAL A 81 22.97 4.61 11.54
N LEU A 82 22.25 3.52 11.82
CA LEU A 82 22.83 2.31 12.41
C LEU A 82 23.95 1.73 11.52
N ARG A 83 23.72 1.70 10.21
CA ARG A 83 24.71 1.29 9.21
C ARG A 83 25.95 2.18 9.22
N PHE A 84 25.77 3.49 9.40
CA PHE A 84 26.86 4.46 9.48
C PHE A 84 27.73 4.29 10.73
N CYS A 85 27.13 3.87 11.85
CA CYS A 85 27.84 3.55 13.10
C CYS A 85 28.49 2.15 13.12
N GLU A 86 28.52 1.44 11.99
CA GLU A 86 29.01 0.06 11.87
C GLU A 86 28.31 -0.97 12.78
N ILE A 87 27.08 -0.65 13.23
CA ILE A 87 26.25 -1.57 14.02
C ILE A 87 25.40 -2.39 13.05
N ASP A 88 25.84 -3.62 12.76
CA ASP A 88 25.10 -4.52 11.86
C ASP A 88 24.06 -5.35 12.65
N TRP A 89 22.87 -4.78 12.80
CA TRP A 89 21.69 -5.48 13.35
C TRP A 89 20.91 -6.24 12.28
N PHE A 90 21.42 -6.30 11.04
CA PHE A 90 20.78 -7.07 9.98
C PHE A 90 21.06 -8.57 10.20
N ALA A 91 20.13 -9.25 10.84
CA ALA A 91 20.18 -10.70 11.05
C ALA A 91 19.96 -11.44 9.72
N ALA A 92 20.96 -11.41 8.83
CA ALA A 92 20.88 -11.95 7.47
C ALA A 92 20.53 -13.44 7.43
N GLU A 93 21.09 -14.22 8.35
CA GLU A 93 20.85 -15.67 8.47
C GLU A 93 19.40 -15.97 8.89
N TRP A 94 18.84 -15.14 9.78
CA TRP A 94 17.42 -15.22 10.14
C TRP A 94 16.51 -14.76 9.00
N ASN A 95 16.87 -13.68 8.31
CA ASN A 95 16.09 -13.13 7.20
C ASN A 95 15.96 -14.12 6.03
N ALA A 96 17.01 -14.90 5.76
CA ALA A 96 17.00 -15.97 4.76
C ALA A 96 16.24 -17.24 5.21
N SER A 97 15.80 -17.30 6.46
CA SER A 97 15.07 -18.46 6.99
C SER A 97 13.60 -18.46 6.56
N LYS A 98 13.02 -19.66 6.44
CA LYS A 98 11.57 -19.83 6.20
C LYS A 98 10.71 -19.21 7.30
N GLY A 99 11.26 -19.07 8.52
CA GLY A 99 10.57 -18.45 9.65
C GLY A 99 10.34 -16.95 9.43
N ALA A 100 11.33 -16.24 8.90
CA ALA A 100 11.21 -14.82 8.56
C ALA A 100 10.22 -14.60 7.41
N GLU A 101 10.19 -15.48 6.42
CA GLU A 101 9.22 -15.43 5.32
C GLU A 101 7.77 -15.53 5.85
N TRP A 102 7.45 -16.56 6.63
CA TRP A 102 6.13 -16.72 7.23
C TRP A 102 5.74 -15.58 8.17
N LEU A 103 6.70 -15.09 8.96
CA LEU A 103 6.48 -13.94 9.83
C LEU A 103 6.14 -12.69 9.03
N SER A 104 6.83 -12.45 7.91
CA SER A 104 6.56 -11.29 7.05
C SER A 104 5.14 -11.34 6.47
N VAL A 105 4.69 -12.53 6.03
CA VAL A 105 3.33 -12.74 5.53
C VAL A 105 2.29 -12.53 6.64
N ALA A 106 2.53 -13.11 7.83
CA ALA A 106 1.64 -12.94 8.98
C ALA A 106 1.51 -11.46 9.38
N MET A 107 2.64 -10.74 9.47
CA MET A 107 2.65 -9.31 9.78
C MET A 107 1.93 -8.48 8.71
N TYR A 108 2.10 -8.83 7.44
CA TYR A 108 1.40 -8.16 6.35
C TYR A 108 -0.13 -8.31 6.46
N VAL A 109 -0.61 -9.53 6.73
CA VAL A 109 -2.04 -9.79 6.95
C VAL A 109 -2.57 -9.07 8.19
N LEU A 110 -1.79 -9.04 9.28
CA LEU A 110 -2.16 -8.31 10.50
C LEU A 110 -2.30 -6.81 10.26
N ILE A 111 -1.38 -6.18 9.52
CA ILE A 111 -1.45 -4.75 9.18
C ILE A 111 -2.67 -4.47 8.30
N ILE A 112 -2.95 -5.32 7.31
CA ILE A 112 -4.16 -5.21 6.49
C ILE A 112 -5.43 -5.29 7.35
N GLY A 113 -5.49 -6.27 8.25
CA GLY A 113 -6.62 -6.45 9.18
C GLY A 113 -6.80 -5.23 10.09
N TYR A 114 -5.71 -4.73 10.67
CA TYR A 114 -5.72 -3.52 11.50
C TYR A 114 -6.20 -2.29 10.71
N MET A 115 -5.70 -2.10 9.49
CA MET A 115 -6.07 -0.97 8.65
C MET A 115 -7.56 -1.00 8.29
N ILE A 116 -8.10 -2.17 7.92
CA ILE A 116 -9.54 -2.35 7.66
C ILE A 116 -10.35 -2.05 8.92
N TRP A 117 -9.94 -2.61 10.06
CA TRP A 117 -10.65 -2.47 11.33
C TRP A 117 -10.70 -1.02 11.81
N ASP A 118 -9.56 -0.31 11.85
CA ASP A 118 -9.53 1.09 12.31
C ASP A 118 -10.22 2.03 11.31
N SER A 119 -10.04 1.80 10.00
CA SER A 119 -10.75 2.59 8.97
C SER A 119 -12.27 2.41 9.09
N CYS A 120 -12.75 1.21 9.41
CA CYS A 120 -14.19 0.96 9.60
C CYS A 120 -14.75 1.54 10.92
N ARG A 121 -13.90 1.82 11.91
CA ARG A 121 -14.29 2.47 13.19
C ARG A 121 -14.52 3.98 13.06
N ALA A 122 -14.23 4.58 11.91
CA ALA A 122 -14.59 5.97 11.66
C ALA A 122 -16.10 6.18 11.88
N LYS A 123 -16.43 7.06 12.82
CA LYS A 123 -17.79 7.53 13.08
C LYS A 123 -18.05 8.77 12.23
N LYS A 124 -19.32 9.06 11.94
CA LYS A 124 -19.71 10.37 11.40
C LYS A 124 -19.20 11.44 12.37
N GLU A 125 -18.49 12.44 11.86
CA GLU A 125 -18.45 13.73 12.53
C GLU A 125 -19.88 14.28 12.49
N GLU A 126 -20.43 14.53 13.68
CA GLU A 126 -21.74 15.19 13.84
C GLU A 126 -21.64 16.67 13.45
#